data_AF-D7CME6-F1
#
_entry.id   AF-D7CME6-F1
#
_cell.length_a   1.000
_cell.length_b   1.000
_cell.length_c   1.000
_cell.angle_alpha   90.00
_cell.angle_beta   90.00
_cell.angle_gamma   90.00
#
_symmetry.space_group_name_H-M   'P 1'
#
loop_
_entity.id
_entity.type
_entity.pdbx_description
1 polymer ?
#
loop_
_entity_poly.entity_id
_entity_poly.type
_entity_poly.pdbx_seq_one_letter_code
_entity_poly.pdbx_strand_id
1 'polypeptide(L)'
;MKREIVLREGIMTDGLVEEMQNYYRPLPKGLDYVKFRQERWREKESIVVYSAEQNGETIGWVVYDPGKSTVEELLVKPDLVQPETAWQLLDELVKQESLVAAETWQEDKAKQSAMIEYGFRPVRHFLQEGFSITKMELSTQAYFRRLKEYKPVKEYSTRERVALEKVPESQEPGEIKAALVGLLDKLGGIKRFVKPGKTVVLKPNIVSEHGLKDGIPKGGIVTDIRLVKALVELLLPLAGKVIIAEGASINRSATTKLFEHYGYPEIVKTAPDKISLVDLNADETVEKPVPGGKRMLARKIPVTLEEADVIISLPVMKIHFAAGVSLAVKNLQGTMPPLEKYMTHFFGLWQNLVNIHHLVKPNLIIIDGLYGQEDFGPISGTPKKMDLLIAGTNPIAVDSIATRVMGLDPLSSPPVLLGYLQGLGPVELDLIDIIGPPLDEVTSKFREPELDISGGESFHVHDGDACRGCRAYLHFVLSKLRRPDPKDPSRLLIDRPFDRKVNLFLGPDTRANINPEEANIFMGMCQQHRADVGIHLPGCPPHTEVIIDGVYRMFPDVEKAKYADKSEEAVLGEMLQQILASLEV
;
A
#
# COMPACT_ATOMS: atom_id res chain seq x y z
N MET A 1 -10.94 -35.63 12.99
CA MET A 1 -11.22 -34.53 12.05
C MET A 1 -11.76 -33.35 12.84
N LYS A 2 -11.03 -32.23 12.94
CA LYS A 2 -11.64 -30.98 13.41
C LYS A 2 -12.69 -30.59 12.36
N ARG A 3 -13.95 -30.50 12.78
CA ARG A 3 -15.09 -30.28 11.88
C ARG A 3 -15.18 -28.79 11.56
N GLU A 4 -15.37 -28.48 10.28
CA GLU A 4 -15.27 -27.14 9.72
C GLU A 4 -16.47 -26.27 10.12
N ILE A 5 -16.21 -25.02 10.50
CA ILE A 5 -17.23 -23.99 10.74
C ILE A 5 -17.56 -23.35 9.40
N VAL A 6 -18.83 -23.07 9.16
CA VAL A 6 -19.30 -22.41 7.94
C VAL A 6 -20.12 -21.19 8.30
N LEU A 7 -19.83 -20.05 7.68
CA LEU A 7 -20.69 -18.87 7.76
C LEU A 7 -21.79 -18.98 6.70
N ARG A 8 -23.04 -18.89 7.12
CA ARG A 8 -24.21 -18.81 6.23
C ARG A 8 -24.88 -17.46 6.35
N GLU A 9 -25.03 -16.79 5.23
CA GLU A 9 -25.81 -15.56 5.14
C GLU A 9 -27.26 -15.82 5.54
N GLY A 10 -27.82 -14.91 6.32
CA GLY A 10 -29.17 -14.97 6.86
C GLY A 10 -29.69 -13.59 7.23
N ILE A 11 -30.82 -13.58 7.94
CA ILE A 11 -31.48 -12.36 8.41
C ILE A 11 -31.25 -12.15 9.91
N MET A 12 -31.55 -10.95 10.39
CA MET A 12 -31.66 -10.70 11.83
C MET A 12 -32.78 -11.58 12.41
N THR A 13 -32.42 -12.47 13.33
CA THR A 13 -33.37 -13.38 13.99
C THR A 13 -33.59 -12.99 15.45
N ASP A 14 -34.74 -13.36 16.01
CA ASP A 14 -35.01 -13.17 17.44
C ASP A 14 -33.96 -13.88 18.32
N GLY A 15 -33.41 -15.01 17.85
CA GLY A 15 -32.33 -15.72 18.55
C GLY A 15 -31.03 -14.92 18.64
N LEU A 16 -30.60 -14.25 17.57
CA LEU A 16 -29.44 -13.34 17.62
C LEU A 16 -29.71 -12.19 18.60
N VAL A 17 -30.90 -11.60 18.55
CA VAL A 17 -31.31 -10.51 19.44
C VAL A 17 -31.28 -10.96 20.91
N GLU A 18 -31.83 -12.11 21.22
CA GLU A 18 -31.85 -12.69 22.56
C GLU A 18 -30.42 -12.93 23.09
N GLU A 19 -29.55 -13.50 22.26
CA GLU A 19 -28.16 -13.75 22.64
C GLU A 19 -27.36 -12.44 22.84
N MET A 20 -27.60 -11.42 22.01
CA MET A 20 -27.03 -10.09 22.24
C MET A 20 -27.51 -9.51 23.57
N GLN A 21 -28.81 -9.58 23.87
CA GLN A 21 -29.34 -9.13 25.15
C GLN A 21 -28.69 -9.88 26.31
N ASN A 22 -28.52 -11.20 26.21
CA ASN A 22 -27.86 -12.01 27.23
C ASN A 22 -26.40 -11.60 27.44
N TYR A 23 -25.64 -11.41 26.36
CA TYR A 23 -24.24 -11.01 26.41
C TYR A 23 -24.04 -9.60 26.98
N TYR A 24 -24.85 -8.63 26.55
CA TYR A 24 -24.67 -7.23 26.94
C TYR A 24 -25.37 -6.84 28.25
N ARG A 25 -26.35 -7.61 28.75
CA ARG A 25 -27.08 -7.32 30.00
C ARG A 25 -26.19 -7.01 31.22
N PRO A 26 -25.01 -7.64 31.41
CA PRO A 26 -24.12 -7.30 32.53
C PRO A 26 -23.41 -5.93 32.40
N LEU A 27 -23.38 -5.34 31.20
CA LEU A 27 -22.67 -4.09 30.93
C LEU A 27 -23.58 -2.85 31.15
N PRO A 28 -23.03 -1.68 31.54
CA PRO A 28 -23.81 -0.48 31.83
C PRO A 28 -24.55 0.05 30.59
N LYS A 29 -25.89 0.16 30.61
CA LYS A 29 -26.71 0.48 29.43
C LYS A 29 -26.66 -0.59 28.32
N GLY A 30 -26.29 -1.83 28.65
CA GLY A 30 -26.14 -2.89 27.65
C GLY A 30 -27.40 -3.19 26.84
N LEU A 31 -28.59 -3.15 27.45
CA LEU A 31 -29.85 -3.33 26.71
C LEU A 31 -30.15 -2.15 25.76
N ASP A 32 -29.78 -0.93 26.16
CA ASP A 32 -29.89 0.26 25.30
C ASP A 32 -28.92 0.14 24.11
N TYR A 33 -27.71 -0.38 24.35
CA TYR A 33 -26.73 -0.64 23.28
C TYR A 33 -27.28 -1.63 22.26
N VAL A 34 -27.87 -2.74 22.71
CA VAL A 34 -28.48 -3.73 21.82
C VAL A 34 -29.59 -3.11 20.96
N LYS A 35 -30.46 -2.29 21.57
CA LYS A 35 -31.52 -1.59 20.84
C LYS A 35 -30.94 -0.64 19.78
N PHE A 36 -29.94 0.15 20.15
CA PHE A 36 -29.22 1.04 19.22
C PHE A 36 -28.65 0.30 18.00
N ARG A 37 -28.00 -0.86 18.21
CA ARG A 37 -27.44 -1.67 17.12
C ARG A 37 -28.53 -2.20 16.19
N GLN A 38 -29.62 -2.70 16.75
CA GLN A 38 -30.74 -3.25 15.99
C GLN A 38 -31.41 -2.22 15.09
N GLU A 39 -31.71 -1.04 15.62
CA GLU A 39 -32.34 0.05 14.86
C GLU A 39 -31.45 0.42 13.66
N ARG A 40 -30.15 0.62 13.90
CA ARG A 40 -29.18 0.92 12.84
C ARG A 40 -29.07 -0.17 11.78
N TRP A 41 -29.07 -1.44 12.17
CA TRP A 41 -28.94 -2.54 11.22
C TRP A 41 -30.19 -2.73 10.36
N ARG A 42 -31.38 -2.47 10.92
CA ARG A 42 -32.64 -2.51 10.16
C ARG A 42 -32.74 -1.39 9.11
N GLU A 43 -32.15 -0.24 9.38
CA GLU A 43 -32.15 0.93 8.49
C GLU A 43 -31.12 0.83 7.36
N LYS A 44 -30.13 -0.07 7.46
CA LYS A 44 -29.05 -0.20 6.48
C LYS A 44 -29.22 -1.43 5.60
N GLU A 45 -29.51 -1.20 4.32
CA GLU A 45 -29.60 -2.26 3.31
C GLU A 45 -28.29 -3.03 3.09
N SER A 46 -27.13 -2.46 3.44
CA SER A 46 -25.83 -3.11 3.25
C SER A 46 -25.52 -4.20 4.27
N ILE A 47 -26.19 -4.25 5.42
CA ILE A 47 -25.82 -5.14 6.52
C ILE A 47 -26.10 -6.60 6.17
N VAL A 48 -25.09 -7.44 6.34
CA VAL A 48 -25.16 -8.89 6.18
C VAL A 48 -25.05 -9.55 7.55
N VAL A 49 -25.94 -10.49 7.85
CA VAL A 49 -25.89 -11.30 9.07
C VAL A 49 -25.45 -12.70 8.70
N TYR A 50 -24.31 -13.13 9.21
CA TYR A 50 -23.84 -14.51 9.08
C TYR A 50 -24.17 -15.30 10.35
N SER A 51 -24.81 -16.44 10.18
CA SER A 51 -24.87 -17.49 11.20
C SER A 51 -23.66 -18.40 11.05
N ALA A 52 -22.93 -18.64 12.13
CA ALA A 52 -21.82 -19.57 12.15
C ALA A 52 -22.33 -20.94 12.57
N GLU A 53 -22.23 -21.92 11.67
CA GLU A 53 -22.73 -23.27 11.90
C GLU A 53 -21.60 -24.28 12.04
N GLN A 54 -21.75 -25.18 13.01
CA GLN A 54 -20.91 -26.37 13.16
C GLN A 54 -21.82 -27.57 13.39
N ASN A 55 -21.67 -28.63 12.59
CA ASN A 55 -22.54 -29.83 12.65
C ASN A 55 -24.05 -29.54 12.43
N GLY A 56 -24.40 -28.47 11.74
CA GLY A 56 -25.79 -28.06 11.54
C GLY A 56 -26.40 -27.32 12.74
N GLU A 57 -25.59 -27.02 13.77
CA GLU A 57 -25.99 -26.18 14.90
C GLU A 57 -25.34 -24.80 14.79
N THR A 58 -26.11 -23.75 15.04
CA THR A 58 -25.57 -22.39 15.13
C THR A 58 -24.77 -22.24 16.42
N ILE A 59 -23.49 -21.91 16.29
CA ILE A 59 -22.55 -21.70 17.40
C ILE A 59 -22.25 -20.22 17.67
N GLY A 60 -22.66 -19.33 16.77
CA GLY A 60 -22.46 -17.90 16.90
C GLY A 60 -22.94 -17.12 15.68
N TRP A 61 -22.65 -15.82 15.67
CA TRP A 61 -23.04 -14.89 14.61
C TRP A 61 -21.96 -13.85 14.34
N VAL A 62 -21.90 -13.40 13.08
CA VAL A 62 -21.13 -12.24 12.64
C VAL A 62 -22.07 -11.30 11.91
N VAL A 63 -22.19 -10.05 12.38
CA VAL A 63 -22.88 -8.99 11.63
C VAL A 63 -21.82 -8.16 10.94
N TYR A 64 -21.92 -8.00 9.62
CA TYR A 64 -20.90 -7.38 8.79
C TYR A 64 -21.50 -6.32 7.86
N ASP A 65 -20.83 -5.16 7.76
CA ASP A 65 -21.14 -4.10 6.79
C ASP A 65 -20.13 -4.16 5.62
N PRO A 66 -20.44 -4.87 4.51
CA PRO A 66 -19.59 -4.93 3.32
C PRO A 66 -19.35 -3.56 2.68
N GLY A 67 -20.25 -2.60 2.87
CA GLY A 67 -20.06 -1.24 2.36
C GLY A 67 -18.89 -0.50 3.01
N LYS A 68 -18.57 -0.87 4.25
CA LYS A 68 -17.47 -0.29 5.05
C LYS A 68 -16.39 -1.29 5.41
N SER A 69 -16.50 -2.52 4.91
CA SER A 69 -15.56 -3.58 5.24
C SER A 69 -15.45 -3.83 6.76
N THR A 70 -16.55 -3.73 7.52
CA THR A 70 -16.55 -3.62 8.99
C THR A 70 -17.40 -4.69 9.67
N VAL A 71 -16.81 -5.46 10.59
CA VAL A 71 -17.53 -6.28 11.57
C VAL A 71 -18.24 -5.36 12.54
N GLU A 72 -19.56 -5.40 12.48
CA GLU A 72 -20.45 -4.66 13.36
C GLU A 72 -20.70 -5.50 14.63
N GLU A 73 -20.87 -6.82 14.55
CA GLU A 73 -21.02 -7.66 15.74
C GLU A 73 -20.32 -9.00 15.57
N LEU A 74 -19.76 -9.50 16.67
CA LEU A 74 -19.20 -10.84 16.78
C LEU A 74 -19.69 -11.45 18.08
N LEU A 75 -20.48 -12.52 17.96
CA LEU A 75 -21.09 -13.19 19.10
C LEU A 75 -20.88 -14.69 18.99
N VAL A 76 -20.42 -15.30 20.08
CA VAL A 76 -20.31 -16.75 20.22
C VAL A 76 -21.25 -17.16 21.34
N LYS A 77 -21.95 -18.29 21.17
CA LYS A 77 -22.89 -18.75 22.20
C LYS A 77 -22.19 -19.00 23.55
N PRO A 78 -22.86 -18.71 24.68
CA PRO A 78 -22.27 -18.76 26.03
C PRO A 78 -21.59 -20.07 26.41
N ASP A 79 -22.11 -21.20 25.93
CA ASP A 79 -21.60 -22.55 26.17
C ASP A 79 -20.30 -22.86 25.41
N LEU A 80 -19.93 -22.02 24.45
CA LEU A 80 -18.78 -22.20 23.54
C LEU A 80 -17.81 -21.01 23.58
N VAL A 81 -17.89 -20.14 24.61
CA VAL A 81 -17.05 -18.94 24.79
C VAL A 81 -15.62 -19.34 25.11
N GLN A 82 -14.91 -19.74 24.06
CA GLN A 82 -13.46 -19.86 24.01
C GLN A 82 -12.96 -18.84 22.98
N PRO A 83 -11.89 -18.06 23.26
CA PRO A 83 -11.32 -17.11 22.30
C PRO A 83 -11.09 -17.73 20.92
N GLU A 84 -10.70 -19.01 20.90
CA GLU A 84 -10.46 -19.78 19.70
C GLU A 84 -11.70 -19.93 18.81
N THR A 85 -12.90 -20.02 19.39
CA THR A 85 -14.16 -20.11 18.64
C THR A 85 -14.45 -18.79 17.93
N ALA A 86 -14.32 -17.66 18.62
CA ALA A 86 -14.48 -16.33 18.04
C ALA A 86 -13.50 -16.11 16.89
N TRP A 87 -12.25 -16.56 17.06
CA TRP A 87 -11.23 -16.49 16.01
C TRP A 87 -11.56 -17.35 14.81
N GLN A 88 -12.13 -18.55 15.01
CA GLN A 88 -12.54 -19.39 13.88
C GLN A 88 -13.66 -18.75 13.05
N LEU A 89 -14.62 -18.08 13.70
CA LEU A 89 -15.65 -17.31 13.00
C LEU A 89 -15.04 -16.18 12.15
N LEU A 90 -14.09 -15.45 12.72
CA LEU A 90 -13.37 -14.39 12.01
C LEU A 90 -12.48 -14.95 10.89
N ASP A 91 -11.86 -16.12 11.07
CA ASP A 91 -11.07 -16.78 10.02
C ASP A 91 -11.97 -17.11 8.81
N GLU A 92 -13.19 -17.62 9.04
CA GLU A 92 -14.16 -17.88 7.96
C GLU A 92 -14.65 -16.60 7.27
N LEU A 93 -14.80 -15.49 8.01
CA LEU A 93 -15.11 -14.19 7.42
C LEU A 93 -13.93 -13.68 6.57
N VAL A 94 -12.71 -13.77 7.07
CA VAL A 94 -11.48 -13.32 6.39
C VAL A 94 -11.24 -14.07 5.08
N LYS A 95 -11.73 -15.31 4.94
CA LYS A 95 -11.72 -16.03 3.66
C LYS A 95 -12.71 -15.49 2.64
N GLN A 96 -13.79 -14.88 3.11
CA GLN A 96 -14.88 -14.36 2.29
C GLN A 96 -14.80 -12.84 2.11
N GLU A 97 -13.90 -12.15 2.82
CA GLU A 97 -13.79 -10.69 2.81
C GLU A 97 -12.32 -10.25 2.86
N SER A 98 -11.91 -9.43 1.88
CA SER A 98 -10.50 -9.05 1.72
C SER A 98 -10.07 -7.86 2.59
N LEU A 99 -11.05 -7.11 3.11
CA LEU A 99 -10.84 -5.93 3.94
C LEU A 99 -11.70 -6.10 5.19
N VAL A 100 -11.05 -6.30 6.34
CA VAL A 100 -11.77 -6.52 7.61
C VAL A 100 -11.34 -5.50 8.66
N ALA A 101 -12.28 -4.63 9.02
CA ALA A 101 -12.29 -3.76 10.19
C ALA A 101 -13.35 -4.24 11.19
N ALA A 102 -13.43 -3.59 12.33
CA ALA A 102 -14.47 -3.84 13.33
C ALA A 102 -14.84 -2.56 14.08
N GLU A 103 -16.08 -2.44 14.51
CA GLU A 103 -16.53 -1.40 15.44
C GLU A 103 -16.95 -2.08 16.75
N THR A 104 -16.27 -1.75 17.85
CA THR A 104 -16.53 -2.34 19.17
C THR A 104 -16.90 -1.24 20.16
N TRP A 105 -17.79 -1.54 21.09
CA TRP A 105 -18.13 -0.60 22.16
C TRP A 105 -17.01 -0.56 23.21
N GLN A 106 -16.60 0.64 23.61
CA GLN A 106 -15.45 0.85 24.51
C GLN A 106 -15.61 0.20 25.88
N GLU A 107 -16.84 -0.02 26.35
CA GLU A 107 -17.09 -0.67 27.63
C GLU A 107 -17.01 -2.20 27.57
N ASP A 108 -17.06 -2.78 26.37
CA ASP A 108 -16.80 -4.19 26.17
C ASP A 108 -15.28 -4.43 26.05
N LYS A 109 -14.60 -4.41 27.21
CA LYS A 109 -13.15 -4.63 27.28
C LYS A 109 -12.77 -6.04 26.87
N ALA A 110 -13.60 -7.04 27.17
CA ALA A 110 -13.34 -8.43 26.81
C ALA A 110 -13.29 -8.61 25.29
N LYS A 111 -14.27 -8.04 24.58
CA LYS A 111 -14.28 -8.06 23.10
C LYS A 111 -13.11 -7.30 22.50
N GLN A 112 -12.77 -6.12 23.03
CA GLN A 112 -11.59 -5.38 22.57
C GLN A 112 -10.30 -6.18 22.73
N SER A 113 -10.10 -6.82 23.88
CA SER A 113 -8.94 -7.69 24.10
C SER A 113 -8.90 -8.86 23.11
N ALA A 114 -10.02 -9.57 22.94
CA ALA A 114 -10.11 -10.69 21.99
C ALA A 114 -9.81 -10.27 20.54
N MET A 115 -10.27 -9.08 20.13
CA MET A 115 -9.99 -8.52 18.81
C MET A 115 -8.51 -8.14 18.66
N ILE A 116 -7.88 -7.58 19.70
CA ILE A 116 -6.44 -7.28 19.71
C ILE A 116 -5.62 -8.57 19.58
N GLU A 117 -5.94 -9.60 20.35
CA GLU A 117 -5.29 -10.90 20.29
C GLU A 117 -5.45 -11.56 18.91
N TYR A 118 -6.61 -11.40 18.27
CA TYR A 118 -6.81 -11.89 16.90
C TYR A 118 -5.87 -11.22 15.89
N GLY A 119 -5.61 -9.92 16.05
CA GLY A 119 -4.77 -9.12 15.16
C GLY A 119 -5.33 -7.75 14.78
N PHE A 120 -6.50 -7.37 15.31
CA PHE A 120 -7.07 -6.03 15.13
C PHE A 120 -6.34 -4.99 15.97
N ARG A 121 -6.30 -3.76 15.49
CA ARG A 121 -5.62 -2.65 16.17
C ARG A 121 -6.59 -1.48 16.30
N PRO A 122 -6.74 -0.86 17.48
CA PRO A 122 -7.60 0.30 17.65
C PRO A 122 -7.02 1.45 16.82
N VAL A 123 -7.80 2.03 15.91
CA VAL A 123 -7.31 3.08 14.99
C VAL A 123 -8.06 4.41 15.14
N ARG A 124 -9.27 4.39 15.70
CA ARG A 124 -10.10 5.58 15.89
C ARG A 124 -11.13 5.37 17.00
N HIS A 125 -11.44 6.42 17.75
CA HIS A 125 -12.49 6.46 18.76
C HIS A 125 -13.50 7.54 18.36
N PHE A 126 -14.80 7.29 18.55
CA PHE A 126 -15.83 8.29 18.29
C PHE A 126 -17.09 8.00 19.11
N LEU A 127 -17.90 9.04 19.35
CA LEU A 127 -19.22 8.89 19.94
C LEU A 127 -20.27 8.63 18.86
N GLN A 128 -21.17 7.68 19.12
CA GLN A 128 -22.29 7.37 18.26
C GLN A 128 -23.52 7.07 19.10
N GLU A 129 -24.57 7.90 18.97
CA GLU A 129 -25.82 7.79 19.74
C GLU A 129 -25.60 7.63 21.26
N GLY A 130 -24.60 8.33 21.81
CA GLY A 130 -24.25 8.27 23.22
C GLY A 130 -23.38 7.08 23.65
N PHE A 131 -22.94 6.24 22.72
CA PHE A 131 -22.00 5.14 22.96
C PHE A 131 -20.61 5.47 22.43
N SER A 132 -19.58 5.25 23.24
CA SER A 132 -18.18 5.40 22.84
C SER A 132 -17.73 4.19 22.03
N ILE A 133 -17.54 4.33 20.73
CA ILE A 133 -17.15 3.25 19.83
C ILE A 133 -15.65 3.34 19.54
N THR A 134 -15.00 2.19 19.43
CA THR A 134 -13.63 2.03 18.93
C THR A 134 -13.69 1.33 17.58
N LYS A 135 -13.25 2.01 16.53
CA LYS A 135 -12.95 1.37 15.25
C LYS A 135 -11.58 0.72 15.32
N MET A 136 -11.55 -0.55 14.92
CA MET A 136 -10.38 -1.40 14.92
C MET A 136 -10.13 -1.93 13.51
N GLU A 137 -8.86 -2.19 13.19
CA GLU A 137 -8.48 -2.68 11.87
C GLU A 137 -7.60 -3.91 11.98
N LEU A 138 -7.95 -4.98 11.26
CA LEU A 138 -7.08 -6.14 11.13
C LEU A 138 -5.80 -5.71 10.40
N SER A 139 -4.66 -5.70 11.08
CA SER A 139 -3.42 -5.26 10.46
C SER A 139 -3.09 -6.12 9.23
N THR A 140 -2.54 -5.54 8.16
CA THR A 140 -2.29 -6.27 6.90
C THR A 140 -1.44 -7.53 7.11
N GLN A 141 -0.45 -7.46 8.01
CA GLN A 141 0.38 -8.63 8.32
C GLN A 141 -0.40 -9.72 9.07
N ALA A 142 -1.30 -9.36 9.99
CA ALA A 142 -2.18 -10.32 10.65
C ALA A 142 -3.15 -10.94 9.63
N TYR A 143 -3.75 -10.13 8.75
CA TYR A 143 -4.61 -10.61 7.68
C TYR A 143 -3.90 -11.66 6.79
N PHE A 144 -2.70 -11.36 6.28
CA PHE A 144 -1.95 -12.30 5.45
C PHE A 144 -1.57 -13.60 6.17
N ARG A 145 -1.34 -13.57 7.49
CA ARG A 145 -1.05 -14.77 8.29
C ARG A 145 -2.28 -15.63 8.57
N ARG A 146 -3.47 -15.03 8.53
CA ARG A 146 -4.75 -15.70 8.78
C ARG A 146 -5.27 -16.43 7.54
N LEU A 147 -4.85 -16.00 6.36
CA LEU A 147 -5.14 -16.70 5.11
C LEU A 147 -4.38 -18.03 5.07
N LYS A 148 -5.12 -19.15 4.96
CA LYS A 148 -4.54 -20.48 4.73
C LYS A 148 -3.91 -20.58 3.33
N GLU A 149 -4.57 -19.97 2.35
CA GLU A 149 -4.16 -19.87 0.96
C GLU A 149 -4.50 -18.46 0.46
N TYR A 150 -3.69 -17.93 -0.45
CA TYR A 150 -4.01 -16.67 -1.13
C TYR A 150 -4.95 -16.96 -2.28
N LYS A 151 -6.25 -16.92 -2.01
CA LYS A 151 -7.31 -17.02 -3.02
C LYS A 151 -8.16 -15.75 -3.01
N PRO A 152 -8.57 -15.25 -4.18
CA PRO A 152 -9.34 -14.03 -4.24
C PRO A 152 -10.75 -14.28 -3.71
N VAL A 153 -11.31 -13.28 -3.04
CA VAL A 153 -12.68 -13.32 -2.53
C VAL A 153 -13.68 -13.44 -3.67
N LYS A 154 -13.39 -12.74 -4.78
CA LYS A 154 -14.16 -12.81 -6.02
C LYS A 154 -13.27 -13.38 -7.11
N GLU A 155 -13.70 -14.46 -7.73
CA GLU A 155 -12.98 -15.06 -8.85
C GLU A 155 -12.83 -14.04 -9.98
N TYR A 156 -11.63 -13.97 -10.55
CA TYR A 156 -11.35 -13.18 -11.73
C TYR A 156 -11.46 -14.07 -12.97
N SER A 157 -12.54 -13.94 -13.74
CA SER A 157 -12.82 -14.85 -14.86
C SER A 157 -12.40 -14.32 -16.24
N THR A 158 -11.90 -13.08 -16.31
CA THR A 158 -11.53 -12.44 -17.58
C THR A 158 -10.09 -12.82 -17.93
N ARG A 159 -9.84 -13.24 -19.18
CA ARG A 159 -8.46 -13.37 -19.68
C ARG A 159 -7.90 -11.99 -19.96
N GLU A 160 -6.76 -11.69 -19.36
CA GLU A 160 -6.02 -10.45 -19.60
C GLU A 160 -4.95 -10.66 -20.66
N ARG A 161 -4.61 -9.61 -21.39
CA ARG A 161 -3.55 -9.65 -22.41
C ARG A 161 -2.37 -8.80 -21.98
N VAL A 162 -1.18 -9.40 -21.98
CA VAL A 162 0.07 -8.70 -21.70
C VAL A 162 1.03 -8.91 -22.87
N ALA A 163 1.41 -7.81 -23.51
CA ALA A 163 2.36 -7.81 -24.61
C ALA A 163 3.78 -7.56 -24.08
N LEU A 164 4.76 -8.24 -24.68
CA LEU A 164 6.19 -8.03 -24.45
C LEU A 164 6.86 -7.73 -25.79
N GLU A 165 7.86 -6.85 -25.78
CA GLU A 165 8.68 -6.56 -26.96
C GLU A 165 10.13 -6.31 -26.60
N LYS A 166 11.05 -7.06 -27.24
CA LYS A 166 12.49 -6.83 -27.13
C LYS A 166 12.87 -5.55 -27.85
N VAL A 167 13.75 -4.77 -27.24
CA VAL A 167 14.39 -3.59 -27.83
C VAL A 167 15.81 -3.99 -28.23
N PRO A 168 16.31 -3.61 -29.43
CA PRO A 168 17.71 -3.82 -29.77
C PRO A 168 18.67 -3.21 -28.73
N GLU A 169 19.80 -3.88 -28.51
CA GLU A 169 20.76 -3.54 -27.46
C GLU A 169 21.33 -2.10 -27.58
N SER A 170 21.43 -1.58 -28.80
CA SER A 170 21.85 -0.20 -29.06
C SER A 170 20.87 0.83 -28.50
N GLN A 171 19.59 0.48 -28.39
CA GLN A 171 18.52 1.36 -27.91
C GLN A 171 18.51 2.74 -28.59
N GLU A 172 18.79 2.78 -29.90
CA GLU A 172 18.70 4.03 -30.64
C GLU A 172 17.25 4.54 -30.63
N PRO A 173 16.98 5.86 -30.66
CA PRO A 173 15.63 6.39 -30.56
C PRO A 173 14.64 5.78 -31.57
N GLY A 174 15.10 5.48 -32.78
CA GLY A 174 14.30 4.80 -33.81
C GLY A 174 13.95 3.36 -33.46
N GLU A 175 14.84 2.64 -32.78
CA GLU A 175 14.64 1.26 -32.34
C GLU A 175 13.66 1.18 -31.17
N ILE A 176 13.79 2.09 -30.20
CA ILE A 176 12.82 2.24 -29.10
C ILE A 176 11.42 2.52 -29.66
N LYS A 177 11.32 3.44 -30.63
CA LYS A 177 10.04 3.76 -31.30
C LYS A 177 9.49 2.56 -32.06
N ALA A 178 10.31 1.83 -32.80
CA ALA A 178 9.89 0.64 -33.53
C ALA A 178 9.38 -0.46 -32.58
N ALA A 179 10.09 -0.71 -31.49
CA ALA A 179 9.66 -1.65 -30.44
C ALA A 179 8.35 -1.18 -29.77
N LEU A 180 8.21 0.12 -29.48
CA LEU A 180 6.95 0.65 -28.95
C LEU A 180 5.78 0.42 -29.92
N VAL A 181 5.97 0.63 -31.22
CA VAL A 181 4.94 0.32 -32.23
C VAL A 181 4.61 -1.17 -32.24
N GLY A 182 5.64 -2.04 -32.31
CA GLY A 182 5.47 -3.49 -32.30
C GLY A 182 4.79 -4.02 -31.04
N LEU A 183 5.03 -3.40 -29.88
CA LEU A 183 4.37 -3.68 -28.61
C LEU A 183 2.88 -3.29 -28.66
N LEU A 184 2.58 -2.08 -29.15
CA LEU A 184 1.20 -1.57 -29.25
C LEU A 184 0.38 -2.38 -30.26
N ASP A 185 0.97 -2.80 -31.38
CA ASP A 185 0.31 -3.60 -32.40
C ASP A 185 -0.16 -4.96 -31.87
N LYS A 186 0.61 -5.61 -30.98
CA LYS A 186 0.20 -6.84 -30.26
C LYS A 186 -1.06 -6.63 -29.39
N LEU A 187 -1.31 -5.40 -28.97
CA LEU A 187 -2.51 -5.01 -28.21
C LEU A 187 -3.64 -4.48 -29.10
N GLY A 188 -3.45 -4.41 -30.43
CA GLY A 188 -4.42 -3.90 -31.40
C GLY A 188 -4.15 -2.48 -31.90
N GLY A 189 -2.94 -1.96 -31.67
CA GLY A 189 -2.47 -0.67 -32.15
C GLY A 189 -2.93 0.52 -31.31
N ILE A 190 -2.25 1.66 -31.46
CA ILE A 190 -2.51 2.87 -30.65
C ILE A 190 -3.95 3.41 -30.79
N LYS A 191 -4.56 3.25 -31.97
CA LYS A 191 -5.94 3.69 -32.26
C LYS A 191 -7.00 2.90 -31.49
N ARG A 192 -6.66 1.76 -30.88
CA ARG A 192 -7.53 1.05 -29.93
C ARG A 192 -7.77 1.90 -28.69
N PHE A 193 -6.71 2.54 -28.18
CA PHE A 193 -6.70 3.26 -26.91
C PHE A 193 -7.03 4.74 -27.08
N VAL A 194 -6.54 5.38 -28.15
CA VAL A 194 -6.70 6.82 -28.37
C VAL A 194 -7.49 7.08 -29.64
N LYS A 195 -8.63 7.76 -29.49
CA LYS A 195 -9.47 8.22 -30.60
C LYS A 195 -9.10 9.66 -31.00
N PRO A 196 -9.38 10.10 -32.24
CA PRO A 196 -9.10 11.45 -32.67
C PRO A 196 -9.70 12.51 -31.73
N GLY A 197 -8.93 13.56 -31.41
CA GLY A 197 -9.38 14.71 -30.64
C GLY A 197 -9.42 14.50 -29.11
N LYS A 198 -9.08 13.31 -28.60
CA LYS A 198 -9.06 13.02 -27.16
C LYS A 198 -7.91 13.70 -26.43
N THR A 199 -8.13 14.05 -25.16
CA THR A 199 -7.07 14.48 -24.22
C THR A 199 -6.41 13.25 -23.61
N VAL A 200 -5.11 13.09 -23.84
CA VAL A 200 -4.33 11.96 -23.34
C VAL A 200 -3.37 12.44 -22.26
N VAL A 201 -3.47 11.88 -21.05
CA VAL A 201 -2.50 12.08 -19.99
C VAL A 201 -1.47 10.96 -20.00
N LEU A 202 -0.19 11.32 -20.11
CA LEU A 202 0.96 10.44 -19.91
C LEU A 202 1.46 10.58 -18.48
N LYS A 203 1.50 9.48 -17.73
CA LYS A 203 2.02 9.41 -16.37
C LYS A 203 3.35 8.67 -16.34
N PRO A 204 4.50 9.35 -16.56
CA PRO A 204 5.82 8.77 -16.33
C PRO A 204 6.05 8.43 -14.84
N ASN A 205 7.25 7.97 -14.52
CA ASN A 205 7.80 7.84 -13.19
C ASN A 205 8.97 8.82 -13.06
N ILE A 206 8.77 9.94 -12.38
CA ILE A 206 9.82 10.95 -12.12
C ILE A 206 9.95 11.15 -10.61
N VAL A 207 10.54 10.15 -9.94
CA VAL A 207 10.54 10.07 -8.48
C VAL A 207 11.43 11.10 -7.79
N SER A 208 12.63 11.37 -8.33
CA SER A 208 13.64 12.25 -7.72
C SER A 208 14.77 12.56 -8.70
N GLU A 209 15.67 13.46 -8.33
CA GLU A 209 16.91 13.79 -9.05
C GLU A 209 17.98 12.67 -9.04
N HIS A 210 17.81 11.61 -8.25
CA HIS A 210 18.76 10.49 -8.17
C HIS A 210 18.83 9.66 -9.47
N GLY A 211 17.87 9.85 -10.39
CA GLY A 211 17.96 9.35 -11.75
C GLY A 211 19.01 10.07 -12.59
N LEU A 212 19.65 11.13 -12.08
CA LEU A 212 20.81 11.77 -12.68
C LEU A 212 22.09 11.30 -12.00
N LYS A 213 23.13 11.04 -12.80
CA LYS A 213 24.50 10.90 -12.35
C LYS A 213 25.37 11.89 -13.11
N ASP A 214 26.04 12.78 -12.39
CA ASP A 214 26.87 13.84 -12.98
C ASP A 214 26.09 14.72 -13.98
N GLY A 215 24.79 14.96 -13.71
CA GLY A 215 23.88 15.71 -14.59
C GLY A 215 23.31 14.92 -15.77
N ILE A 216 23.69 13.64 -15.92
CA ILE A 216 23.26 12.78 -17.03
C ILE A 216 22.22 11.78 -16.55
N PRO A 217 21.06 11.64 -17.22
CA PRO A 217 20.08 10.61 -16.90
C PRO A 217 20.68 9.20 -16.94
N LYS A 218 20.46 8.45 -15.86
CA LYS A 218 20.82 7.04 -15.71
C LYS A 218 19.53 6.22 -15.66
N GLY A 219 19.47 5.16 -16.46
CA GLY A 219 18.29 4.29 -16.54
C GLY A 219 17.96 3.58 -15.22
N GLY A 220 16.72 3.08 -15.11
CA GLY A 220 16.26 2.25 -14.00
C GLY A 220 15.62 3.00 -12.83
N ILE A 221 15.77 4.32 -12.73
CA ILE A 221 15.16 5.12 -11.65
C ILE A 221 13.91 5.85 -12.12
N VAL A 222 14.03 6.58 -13.23
CA VAL A 222 12.95 7.34 -13.87
C VAL A 222 12.64 6.78 -15.24
N THR A 223 11.44 7.04 -15.76
CA THR A 223 11.08 6.66 -17.14
C THR A 223 12.04 7.30 -18.13
N ASP A 224 12.55 6.51 -19.07
CA ASP A 224 13.43 6.99 -20.12
C ASP A 224 12.69 7.99 -21.02
N ILE A 225 13.23 9.20 -21.14
CA ILE A 225 12.60 10.26 -21.92
C ILE A 225 12.48 9.91 -23.41
N ARG A 226 13.35 9.03 -23.94
CA ARG A 226 13.28 8.57 -25.33
C ARG A 226 12.00 7.77 -25.58
N LEU A 227 11.57 6.97 -24.60
CA LEU A 227 10.30 6.25 -24.67
C LEU A 227 9.11 7.21 -24.62
N VAL A 228 9.15 8.22 -23.74
CA VAL A 228 8.11 9.26 -23.67
C VAL A 228 8.00 10.02 -24.99
N LYS A 229 9.13 10.46 -25.56
CA LYS A 229 9.19 11.14 -26.86
C LYS A 229 8.58 10.28 -27.96
N ALA A 230 8.99 9.01 -28.07
CA ALA A 230 8.46 8.08 -29.05
C ALA A 230 6.93 7.93 -28.92
N LEU A 231 6.40 7.83 -27.70
CA LEU A 231 4.96 7.74 -27.48
C LEU A 231 4.23 9.04 -27.86
N VAL A 232 4.77 10.20 -27.48
CA VAL A 232 4.21 11.51 -27.87
C VAL A 232 4.13 11.65 -29.38
N GLU A 233 5.18 11.26 -30.11
CA GLU A 233 5.20 11.28 -31.58
C GLU A 233 4.09 10.41 -32.20
N LEU A 234 3.79 9.25 -31.61
CA LEU A 234 2.69 8.38 -32.06
C LEU A 234 1.31 8.96 -31.75
N LEU A 235 1.21 9.78 -30.70
CA LEU A 235 -0.05 10.36 -30.23
C LEU A 235 -0.39 11.67 -30.93
N LEU A 236 0.58 12.51 -31.28
CA LEU A 236 0.36 13.84 -31.86
C LEU A 236 -0.57 13.89 -33.09
N PRO A 237 -0.55 12.90 -34.02
CA PRO A 237 -1.47 12.87 -35.15
C PRO A 237 -2.93 12.52 -34.77
N LEU A 238 -3.16 11.98 -33.56
CA LEU A 238 -4.46 11.47 -33.11
C LEU A 238 -5.06 12.33 -31.99
N ALA A 239 -4.28 12.60 -30.95
CA ALA A 239 -4.73 13.31 -29.76
C ALA A 239 -5.05 14.79 -30.08
N GLY A 240 -6.09 15.28 -29.41
CA GLY A 240 -6.38 16.72 -29.37
C GLY A 240 -5.35 17.45 -28.51
N LYS A 241 -5.03 16.86 -27.36
CA LYS A 241 -4.05 17.36 -26.38
C LYS A 241 -3.30 16.19 -25.74
N VAL A 242 -2.01 16.37 -25.48
CA VAL A 242 -1.17 15.42 -24.74
C VAL A 242 -0.63 16.12 -23.50
N ILE A 243 -0.96 15.62 -22.32
CA ILE A 243 -0.53 16.18 -21.05
C ILE A 243 0.46 15.20 -20.43
N ILE A 244 1.68 15.63 -20.16
CA ILE A 244 2.64 14.82 -19.38
C ILE A 244 2.50 15.27 -17.93
N ALA A 245 1.97 14.38 -17.09
CA ALA A 245 1.61 14.71 -15.72
C ALA A 245 2.31 13.78 -14.73
N GLU A 246 2.94 14.35 -13.70
CA GLU A 246 3.58 13.62 -12.63
C GLU A 246 3.44 14.38 -11.32
N GLY A 247 3.48 13.69 -10.19
CA GLY A 247 3.71 14.28 -8.89
C GLY A 247 4.88 13.56 -8.23
N ALA A 248 6.03 14.23 -8.17
CA ALA A 248 7.24 13.68 -7.59
C ALA A 248 7.09 13.34 -6.09
N SER A 249 8.10 12.69 -5.52
CA SER A 249 8.12 12.32 -4.10
C SER A 249 8.06 13.58 -3.22
N ILE A 250 7.28 13.51 -2.14
CA ILE A 250 7.00 14.63 -1.21
C ILE A 250 8.24 15.21 -0.50
N ASN A 251 9.34 14.47 -0.49
CA ASN A 251 10.58 14.78 0.22
C ASN A 251 11.75 15.01 -0.75
N ARG A 252 11.45 15.44 -1.97
CA ARG A 252 12.39 15.61 -3.06
C ARG A 252 12.03 16.86 -3.84
N SER A 253 12.94 17.23 -4.74
CA SER A 253 12.80 18.34 -5.67
C SER A 253 11.39 18.45 -6.26
N ALA A 254 10.84 19.67 -6.30
CA ALA A 254 9.56 19.97 -6.93
C ALA A 254 9.46 19.36 -8.34
N THR A 255 8.29 18.84 -8.70
CA THR A 255 8.10 18.11 -9.97
C THR A 255 8.48 18.98 -11.17
N THR A 256 8.17 20.27 -11.14
CA THR A 256 8.56 21.24 -12.18
C THR A 256 10.07 21.29 -12.40
N LYS A 257 10.88 21.28 -11.34
CA LYS A 257 12.34 21.21 -11.44
C LYS A 257 12.80 19.87 -12.04
N LEU A 258 12.14 18.78 -11.69
CA LEU A 258 12.48 17.47 -12.25
C LEU A 258 12.14 17.38 -13.75
N PHE A 259 11.04 17.99 -14.19
CA PHE A 259 10.75 18.09 -15.62
C PHE A 259 11.88 18.79 -16.38
N GLU A 260 12.38 19.92 -15.86
CA GLU A 260 13.54 20.64 -16.42
C GLU A 260 14.79 19.75 -16.46
N HIS A 261 15.14 19.14 -15.32
CA HIS A 261 16.31 18.28 -15.18
C HIS A 261 16.32 17.10 -16.16
N TYR A 262 15.16 16.51 -16.45
CA TYR A 262 15.06 15.37 -17.36
C TYR A 262 14.74 15.75 -18.80
N GLY A 263 14.61 17.06 -19.12
CA GLY A 263 14.46 17.54 -20.50
C GLY A 263 13.05 17.43 -21.08
N TYR A 264 12.02 17.36 -20.24
CA TYR A 264 10.62 17.36 -20.68
C TYR A 264 10.18 18.63 -21.43
N PRO A 265 10.70 19.85 -21.14
CA PRO A 265 10.40 21.04 -21.94
C PRO A 265 10.73 20.88 -23.43
N GLU A 266 11.74 20.08 -23.77
CA GLU A 266 12.09 19.82 -25.19
C GLU A 266 11.00 19.03 -25.92
N ILE A 267 10.23 18.21 -25.20
CA ILE A 267 9.07 17.53 -25.78
C ILE A 267 7.97 18.54 -26.10
N VAL A 268 7.69 19.46 -25.17
CA VAL A 268 6.67 20.51 -25.34
C VAL A 268 6.96 21.37 -26.57
N LYS A 269 8.22 21.74 -26.78
CA LYS A 269 8.65 22.57 -27.94
C LYS A 269 8.31 21.96 -29.30
N THR A 270 8.12 20.63 -29.40
CA THR A 270 7.76 19.97 -30.67
C THR A 270 6.32 20.28 -31.12
N ALA A 271 5.42 20.59 -30.18
CA ALA A 271 4.04 20.98 -30.46
C ALA A 271 3.44 21.75 -29.25
N PRO A 272 3.85 23.01 -29.01
CA PRO A 272 3.53 23.75 -27.79
C PRO A 272 2.02 24.00 -27.60
N ASP A 273 1.25 24.06 -28.69
CA ASP A 273 -0.21 24.22 -28.64
C ASP A 273 -0.96 22.94 -28.28
N LYS A 274 -0.28 21.78 -28.29
CA LYS A 274 -0.88 20.46 -28.03
C LYS A 274 -0.29 19.74 -26.83
N ILE A 275 0.93 20.06 -26.43
CA ILE A 275 1.64 19.37 -25.36
C ILE A 275 1.77 20.28 -24.15
N SER A 276 1.46 19.78 -22.95
CA SER A 276 1.68 20.52 -21.70
C SER A 276 2.26 19.62 -20.61
N LEU A 277 2.99 20.22 -19.67
CA LEU A 277 3.46 19.56 -18.45
C LEU A 277 2.56 19.95 -17.28
N VAL A 278 2.20 19.00 -16.42
CA VAL A 278 1.41 19.25 -15.21
C VAL A 278 2.09 18.63 -14.00
N ASP A 279 2.26 19.46 -12.96
CA ASP A 279 2.66 19.00 -11.63
C ASP A 279 1.42 18.60 -10.82
N LEU A 280 1.18 17.30 -10.71
CA LEU A 280 0.06 16.73 -9.96
C LEU A 280 0.14 17.01 -8.46
N ASN A 281 1.31 17.43 -7.93
CA ASN A 281 1.41 17.85 -6.54
C ASN A 281 0.78 19.24 -6.28
N ALA A 282 0.63 20.06 -7.33
CA ALA A 282 0.12 21.42 -7.26
C ALA A 282 -1.18 21.61 -8.06
N ASP A 283 -1.75 20.52 -8.59
CA ASP A 283 -2.98 20.56 -9.37
C ASP A 283 -4.21 20.81 -8.47
N GLU A 284 -5.28 21.32 -9.07
CA GLU A 284 -6.59 21.36 -8.42
C GLU A 284 -7.06 19.93 -8.14
N THR A 285 -7.86 19.74 -7.09
CA THR A 285 -8.29 18.40 -6.68
C THR A 285 -9.79 18.31 -6.47
N VAL A 286 -10.33 17.12 -6.75
CA VAL A 286 -11.70 16.72 -6.44
C VAL A 286 -11.69 15.55 -5.48
N GLU A 287 -12.58 15.56 -4.49
CA GLU A 287 -12.72 14.46 -3.53
C GLU A 287 -13.62 13.36 -4.10
N LYS A 288 -13.17 12.11 -4.02
CA LYS A 288 -13.93 10.95 -4.49
C LYS A 288 -13.98 9.85 -3.42
N PRO A 289 -15.12 9.16 -3.27
CA PRO A 289 -15.23 8.04 -2.35
C PRO A 289 -14.38 6.86 -2.82
N VAL A 290 -13.76 6.16 -1.87
CA VAL A 290 -13.04 4.90 -2.09
C VAL A 290 -14.02 3.75 -1.85
N PRO A 291 -14.40 2.98 -2.88
CA PRO A 291 -15.26 1.81 -2.70
C PRO A 291 -14.65 0.80 -1.72
N GLY A 292 -15.44 0.32 -0.75
CA GLY A 292 -14.98 -0.67 0.23
C GLY A 292 -13.84 -0.20 1.15
N GLY A 293 -13.60 1.12 1.21
CA GLY A 293 -12.50 1.71 1.96
C GLY A 293 -12.51 1.31 3.44
N LYS A 294 -11.36 0.90 3.96
CA LYS A 294 -11.20 0.53 5.38
C LYS A 294 -11.06 1.76 6.29
N ARG A 295 -9.99 2.52 6.06
CA ARG A 295 -9.63 3.73 6.84
C ARG A 295 -9.81 5.01 6.04
N MET A 296 -9.34 5.01 4.79
CA MET A 296 -9.55 6.11 3.85
C MET A 296 -10.82 5.84 3.04
N LEU A 297 -11.93 6.43 3.46
CA LEU A 297 -13.24 6.29 2.81
C LEU A 297 -13.41 7.21 1.58
N ALA A 298 -12.57 8.24 1.47
CA ALA A 298 -12.51 9.14 0.34
C ALA A 298 -11.07 9.65 0.18
N ARG A 299 -10.74 10.15 -1.02
CA ARG A 299 -9.45 10.76 -1.35
C ARG A 299 -9.62 11.90 -2.33
N LYS A 300 -8.75 12.90 -2.23
CA LYS A 300 -8.58 13.94 -3.23
C LYS A 300 -7.72 13.43 -4.38
N ILE A 301 -8.20 13.61 -5.61
CA ILE A 301 -7.46 13.29 -6.83
C ILE A 301 -7.29 14.55 -7.71
N PRO A 302 -6.19 14.67 -8.47
CA PRO A 302 -5.98 15.78 -9.40
C PRO A 302 -7.06 15.86 -10.50
N VAL A 303 -7.56 17.06 -10.75
CA VAL A 303 -8.57 17.34 -11.81
C VAL A 303 -8.03 16.94 -13.18
N THR A 304 -6.73 17.14 -13.45
CA THR A 304 -6.10 16.71 -14.71
C THR A 304 -6.32 15.21 -15.01
N LEU A 305 -6.39 14.37 -13.97
CA LEU A 305 -6.62 12.93 -14.14
C LEU A 305 -8.10 12.58 -14.21
N GLU A 306 -8.96 13.33 -13.50
CA GLU A 306 -10.41 13.13 -13.57
C GLU A 306 -10.98 13.52 -14.95
N GLU A 307 -10.47 14.60 -15.55
CA GLU A 307 -10.94 15.11 -16.84
C GLU A 307 -10.25 14.44 -18.06
N ALA A 308 -9.29 13.56 -17.82
CA ALA A 308 -8.57 12.87 -18.89
C ALA A 308 -9.49 11.89 -19.64
N ASP A 309 -9.51 11.95 -20.97
CA ASP A 309 -10.18 10.92 -21.77
C ASP A 309 -9.42 9.60 -21.76
N VAL A 310 -8.08 9.68 -21.74
CA VAL A 310 -7.18 8.53 -21.75
C VAL A 310 -6.00 8.80 -20.82
N ILE A 311 -5.70 7.85 -19.94
CA ILE A 311 -4.50 7.84 -19.08
C ILE A 311 -3.59 6.70 -19.54
N ILE A 312 -2.33 7.01 -19.86
CA ILE A 312 -1.28 6.02 -20.15
C ILE A 312 -0.22 6.10 -19.06
N SER A 313 -0.05 5.03 -18.28
CA SER A 313 0.97 4.95 -17.23
C SER A 313 2.26 4.34 -17.76
N LEU A 314 3.40 4.97 -17.43
CA LEU A 314 4.73 4.58 -17.88
C LEU A 314 5.65 4.24 -16.69
N PRO A 315 5.35 3.20 -15.89
CA PRO A 315 6.20 2.79 -14.77
C PRO A 315 7.57 2.26 -15.23
N VAL A 316 8.53 2.22 -14.33
CA VAL A 316 9.86 1.62 -14.55
C VAL A 316 9.94 0.24 -13.90
N MET A 317 10.62 -0.71 -14.55
CA MET A 317 10.88 -2.05 -14.02
C MET A 317 11.88 -2.03 -12.86
N LYS A 318 11.43 -1.84 -11.62
CA LYS A 318 12.34 -1.72 -10.46
C LYS A 318 11.89 -2.45 -9.22
N ILE A 319 12.87 -2.98 -8.48
CA ILE A 319 12.72 -3.42 -7.10
C ILE A 319 12.39 -2.21 -6.23
N HIS A 320 11.54 -2.45 -5.22
CA HIS A 320 11.27 -1.49 -4.18
C HIS A 320 11.47 -2.16 -2.82
N PHE A 321 12.39 -1.66 -1.99
CA PHE A 321 12.82 -2.32 -0.75
C PHE A 321 11.67 -2.76 0.16
N ALA A 322 10.60 -1.95 0.23
CA ALA A 322 9.42 -2.22 1.06
C ALA A 322 8.27 -2.98 0.36
N ALA A 323 8.06 -2.75 -0.94
CA ALA A 323 6.89 -3.26 -1.68
C ALA A 323 7.21 -4.49 -2.56
N GLY A 324 8.46 -4.96 -2.54
CA GLY A 324 8.99 -5.95 -3.47
C GLY A 324 9.34 -5.31 -4.81
N VAL A 325 8.33 -4.78 -5.50
CA VAL A 325 8.44 -4.14 -6.81
C VAL A 325 7.75 -2.78 -6.85
N SER A 326 8.11 -1.92 -7.81
CA SER A 326 7.44 -0.64 -8.05
C SER A 326 6.33 -0.80 -9.09
N LEU A 327 6.69 -0.97 -10.37
CA LEU A 327 5.78 -1.30 -11.48
C LEU A 327 4.48 -0.47 -11.51
N ALA A 328 3.41 -0.99 -12.09
CA ALA A 328 2.19 -0.26 -12.42
C ALA A 328 1.35 0.09 -11.19
N VAL A 329 1.15 -0.87 -10.28
CA VAL A 329 0.27 -0.64 -9.12
C VAL A 329 0.80 0.51 -8.27
N LYS A 330 2.11 0.50 -7.97
CA LYS A 330 2.73 1.53 -7.15
C LYS A 330 2.95 2.86 -7.88
N ASN A 331 3.10 2.86 -9.21
CA ASN A 331 3.39 4.08 -9.97
C ASN A 331 2.29 5.14 -9.83
N LEU A 332 1.04 4.71 -9.61
CA LEU A 332 -0.06 5.64 -9.37
C LEU A 332 0.02 6.35 -8.02
N GLN A 333 0.89 5.95 -7.09
CA GLN A 333 1.16 6.78 -5.90
C GLN A 333 1.59 8.20 -6.30
N GLY A 334 2.32 8.36 -7.42
CA GLY A 334 2.74 9.66 -7.95
C GLY A 334 1.56 10.55 -8.38
N THR A 335 0.37 9.98 -8.59
CA THR A 335 -0.83 10.73 -8.97
C THR A 335 -1.54 11.41 -7.81
N MET A 336 -1.25 11.03 -6.57
CA MET A 336 -1.92 11.61 -5.40
C MET A 336 -1.25 12.93 -5.00
N PRO A 337 -1.99 13.94 -4.50
CA PRO A 337 -1.40 15.17 -3.99
C PRO A 337 -0.56 14.89 -2.71
N PRO A 338 0.29 15.83 -2.26
CA PRO A 338 1.27 15.55 -1.21
C PRO A 338 0.66 15.01 0.10
N LEU A 339 -0.41 15.64 0.61
CA LEU A 339 -1.05 15.20 1.86
C LEU A 339 -1.63 13.79 1.73
N GLU A 340 -2.26 13.49 0.59
CA GLU A 340 -2.79 12.16 0.26
C GLU A 340 -1.67 11.11 0.19
N LYS A 341 -0.50 11.46 -0.37
CA LYS A 341 0.67 10.57 -0.39
C LYS A 341 1.18 10.26 1.00
N TYR A 342 1.24 11.26 1.88
CA TYR A 342 1.72 11.09 3.25
C TYR A 342 0.71 10.28 4.09
N MET A 343 -0.58 10.61 4.00
CA MET A 343 -1.70 9.88 4.64
C MET A 343 -1.73 8.38 4.29
N THR A 344 -1.33 8.03 3.07
CA THR A 344 -1.22 6.63 2.61
C THR A 344 -0.40 5.76 3.59
N HIS A 345 0.68 6.30 4.18
CA HIS A 345 1.49 5.58 5.17
C HIS A 345 0.81 5.47 6.54
N PHE A 346 0.03 6.46 6.96
CA PHE A 346 -0.68 6.41 8.24
C PHE A 346 -1.87 5.47 8.22
N PHE A 347 -2.49 5.31 7.05
CA PHE A 347 -3.76 4.60 6.87
C PHE A 347 -3.63 3.22 6.22
N GLY A 348 -2.41 2.66 6.15
CA GLY A 348 -2.15 1.36 5.54
C GLY A 348 -1.72 1.49 4.08
N LEU A 349 -0.41 1.53 3.85
CA LEU A 349 0.18 1.83 2.55
C LEU A 349 -0.30 0.88 1.46
N TRP A 350 -0.24 -0.44 1.72
CA TRP A 350 -0.51 -1.45 0.71
C TRP A 350 -1.94 -1.39 0.20
N GLN A 351 -2.92 -1.27 1.10
CA GLN A 351 -4.31 -1.14 0.69
C GLN A 351 -4.56 0.18 -0.04
N ASN A 352 -3.95 1.28 0.41
CA ASN A 352 -4.16 2.56 -0.24
C ASN A 352 -3.51 2.65 -1.62
N LEU A 353 -2.46 1.89 -1.92
CA LEU A 353 -1.96 1.72 -3.29
C LEU A 353 -3.01 1.06 -4.19
N VAL A 354 -3.70 0.04 -3.69
CA VAL A 354 -4.80 -0.62 -4.41
C VAL A 354 -5.99 0.33 -4.57
N ASN A 355 -6.36 1.07 -3.52
CA ASN A 355 -7.46 2.02 -3.53
C ASN A 355 -7.33 3.08 -4.64
N ILE A 356 -6.11 3.50 -4.98
CA ILE A 356 -5.89 4.48 -6.06
C ILE A 356 -6.43 3.95 -7.39
N HIS A 357 -6.36 2.64 -7.67
CA HIS A 357 -6.85 2.07 -8.93
C HIS A 357 -8.38 2.04 -9.03
N HIS A 358 -9.10 2.26 -7.93
CA HIS A 358 -10.54 2.54 -8.00
C HIS A 358 -10.84 3.97 -8.49
N LEU A 359 -9.92 4.91 -8.23
CA LEU A 359 -10.09 6.34 -8.49
C LEU A 359 -9.44 6.79 -9.81
N VAL A 360 -8.23 6.30 -10.08
CA VAL A 360 -7.43 6.61 -11.27
C VAL A 360 -7.20 5.31 -12.03
N LYS A 361 -7.73 5.22 -13.25
CA LYS A 361 -7.71 4.00 -14.07
C LYS A 361 -6.93 4.21 -15.36
N PRO A 362 -5.65 3.79 -15.41
CA PRO A 362 -4.90 3.79 -16.66
C PRO A 362 -5.61 2.93 -17.72
N ASN A 363 -5.79 3.50 -18.91
CA ASN A 363 -6.31 2.78 -20.07
C ASN A 363 -5.24 1.90 -20.72
N LEU A 364 -3.98 2.25 -20.52
CA LEU A 364 -2.82 1.52 -21.00
C LEU A 364 -1.68 1.70 -20.02
N ILE A 365 -0.96 0.61 -19.75
CA ILE A 365 0.25 0.59 -18.94
C ILE A 365 1.37 0.12 -19.84
N ILE A 366 2.50 0.83 -19.83
CA ILE A 366 3.71 0.46 -20.56
C ILE A 366 4.88 0.53 -19.58
N ILE A 367 5.35 -0.63 -19.12
CA ILE A 367 6.54 -0.72 -18.29
C ILE A 367 7.76 -0.44 -19.16
N ASP A 368 8.50 0.59 -18.77
CA ASP A 368 9.86 0.85 -19.21
C ASP A 368 10.82 -0.16 -18.56
N GLY A 369 11.26 -1.13 -19.36
CA GLY A 369 12.33 -2.06 -19.05
C GLY A 369 13.51 -1.91 -19.99
N LEU A 370 13.79 -0.70 -20.52
CA LEU A 370 15.07 -0.47 -21.20
C LEU A 370 16.23 -0.73 -20.23
N TYR A 371 16.10 -0.11 -19.06
CA TYR A 371 16.88 -0.41 -17.86
C TYR A 371 15.92 -0.56 -16.70
N GLY A 372 15.97 -1.69 -16.01
CA GLY A 372 15.38 -1.83 -14.69
C GLY A 372 16.32 -1.37 -13.57
N GLN A 373 15.87 -1.52 -12.33
CA GLN A 373 16.72 -1.33 -11.14
C GLN A 373 16.53 -2.47 -10.14
N GLU A 374 17.64 -3.06 -9.71
CA GLU A 374 17.69 -4.08 -8.67
C GLU A 374 18.30 -3.53 -7.36
N ASP A 375 18.32 -4.35 -6.32
CA ASP A 375 18.85 -4.05 -4.98
C ASP A 375 18.01 -2.99 -4.23
N PHE A 376 18.63 -2.03 -3.54
CA PHE A 376 17.98 -1.05 -2.67
C PHE A 376 17.25 0.08 -3.43
N GLY A 377 16.37 -0.29 -4.37
CA GLY A 377 15.45 0.63 -5.04
C GLY A 377 14.37 1.18 -4.09
N PRO A 378 13.77 2.36 -4.35
CA PRO A 378 13.52 2.85 -5.71
C PRO A 378 14.47 3.96 -6.21
N ILE A 379 15.48 4.36 -5.42
CA ILE A 379 16.44 5.42 -5.79
C ILE A 379 17.91 5.06 -5.55
N SER A 380 18.20 4.11 -4.67
CA SER A 380 19.57 3.71 -4.30
C SER A 380 19.97 2.33 -4.86
N GLY A 381 19.19 1.79 -5.79
CA GLY A 381 19.46 0.50 -6.41
C GLY A 381 20.44 0.58 -7.58
N THR A 382 20.79 -0.58 -8.11
CA THR A 382 21.71 -0.71 -9.25
C THR A 382 20.93 -0.87 -10.55
N PRO A 383 21.19 -0.06 -11.60
CA PRO A 383 20.55 -0.25 -12.89
C PRO A 383 20.92 -1.59 -13.52
N LYS A 384 19.93 -2.21 -14.16
CA LYS A 384 20.05 -3.49 -14.83
C LYS A 384 19.50 -3.35 -16.24
N LYS A 385 20.33 -3.54 -17.26
CA LYS A 385 19.88 -3.49 -18.65
C LYS A 385 18.96 -4.67 -18.92
N MET A 386 17.79 -4.40 -19.49
CA MET A 386 16.75 -5.40 -19.73
C MET A 386 16.26 -5.41 -21.18
N ASP A 387 16.44 -4.31 -21.92
CA ASP A 387 16.14 -4.24 -23.35
C ASP A 387 14.71 -4.72 -23.69
N LEU A 388 13.74 -4.34 -22.86
CA LEU A 388 12.38 -4.89 -22.91
C LEU A 388 11.33 -3.83 -22.63
N LEU A 389 10.23 -3.87 -23.38
CA LEU A 389 8.99 -3.17 -23.03
C LEU A 389 7.90 -4.19 -22.71
N ILE A 390 7.06 -3.88 -21.73
CA ILE A 390 5.90 -4.72 -21.36
C ILE A 390 4.67 -3.83 -21.30
N ALA A 391 3.55 -4.25 -21.89
CA ALA A 391 2.33 -3.45 -21.87
C ALA A 391 1.05 -4.28 -21.71
N GLY A 392 0.02 -3.65 -21.13
CA GLY A 392 -1.29 -4.25 -20.97
C GLY A 392 -2.28 -3.25 -20.37
N THR A 393 -3.50 -3.71 -20.11
CA THR A 393 -4.59 -2.85 -19.60
C THR A 393 -4.94 -3.11 -18.14
N ASN A 394 -4.56 -4.26 -17.59
CA ASN A 394 -4.81 -4.62 -16.21
C ASN A 394 -3.53 -4.52 -15.37
N PRO A 395 -3.49 -3.70 -14.31
CA PRO A 395 -2.28 -3.47 -13.53
C PRO A 395 -1.81 -4.72 -12.78
N ILE A 396 -2.72 -5.58 -12.31
CA ILE A 396 -2.34 -6.81 -11.61
C ILE A 396 -1.73 -7.81 -12.60
N ALA A 397 -2.33 -8.00 -13.78
CA ALA A 397 -1.78 -8.87 -14.81
C ALA A 397 -0.41 -8.37 -15.32
N VAL A 398 -0.28 -7.07 -15.58
CA VAL A 398 0.97 -6.46 -16.04
C VAL A 398 2.07 -6.58 -15.00
N ASP A 399 1.79 -6.25 -13.73
CA ASP A 399 2.77 -6.40 -12.64
C ASP A 399 3.12 -7.86 -12.37
N SER A 400 2.15 -8.76 -12.50
CA SER A 400 2.31 -10.21 -12.37
C SER A 400 3.29 -10.77 -13.42
N ILE A 401 3.19 -10.34 -14.68
CA ILE A 401 4.14 -10.75 -15.72
C ILE A 401 5.50 -10.10 -15.52
N ALA A 402 5.55 -8.80 -15.27
CA ALA A 402 6.83 -8.10 -15.09
C ALA A 402 7.60 -8.60 -13.86
N THR A 403 6.91 -8.95 -12.77
CA THR A 403 7.55 -9.53 -11.58
C THR A 403 8.17 -10.90 -11.87
N ARG A 404 7.52 -11.72 -12.72
CA ARG A 404 8.11 -12.99 -13.20
C ARG A 404 9.31 -12.78 -14.11
N VAL A 405 9.26 -11.79 -15.00
CA VAL A 405 10.42 -11.37 -15.81
C VAL A 405 11.59 -10.97 -14.91
N MET A 406 11.31 -10.34 -13.77
CA MET A 406 12.33 -10.02 -12.76
C MET A 406 12.80 -11.24 -11.94
N GLY A 407 12.27 -12.44 -12.20
CA GLY A 407 12.61 -13.69 -11.49
C GLY A 407 12.04 -13.79 -10.08
N LEU A 408 10.92 -13.11 -9.80
CA LEU A 408 10.26 -13.06 -8.50
C LEU A 408 8.83 -13.60 -8.56
N ASP A 409 8.30 -13.98 -7.39
CA ASP A 409 6.88 -14.33 -7.22
C ASP A 409 6.03 -13.05 -7.15
N PRO A 410 5.01 -12.86 -8.02
CA PRO A 410 4.08 -11.74 -7.95
C PRO A 410 3.43 -11.55 -6.57
N LEU A 411 3.09 -12.65 -5.90
CA LEU A 411 2.39 -12.60 -4.61
C LEU A 411 3.30 -12.14 -3.45
N SER A 412 4.62 -12.08 -3.68
CA SER A 412 5.56 -11.49 -2.72
C SER A 412 5.43 -9.97 -2.60
N SER A 413 4.77 -9.31 -3.55
CA SER A 413 4.47 -7.88 -3.49
C SER A 413 3.13 -7.63 -2.79
N PRO A 414 3.11 -7.01 -1.59
CA PRO A 414 1.87 -6.75 -0.86
C PRO A 414 0.77 -6.04 -1.65
N PRO A 415 1.03 -5.00 -2.46
CA PRO A 415 -0.02 -4.36 -3.26
C PRO A 415 -0.56 -5.27 -4.38
N VAL A 416 0.28 -6.09 -5.02
CA VAL A 416 -0.17 -7.05 -6.04
C VAL A 416 -1.03 -8.13 -5.39
N LEU A 417 -0.56 -8.70 -4.27
CA LEU A 417 -1.32 -9.68 -3.49
C LEU A 417 -2.68 -9.12 -3.04
N LEU A 418 -2.74 -7.90 -2.52
CA LEU A 418 -4.02 -7.30 -2.12
C LEU A 418 -4.96 -7.07 -3.30
N GLY A 419 -4.45 -6.57 -4.43
CA GLY A 419 -5.25 -6.37 -5.64
C GLY A 419 -5.77 -7.68 -6.22
N TYR A 420 -4.95 -8.74 -6.20
CA TYR A 420 -5.36 -10.10 -6.53
C TYR A 420 -6.45 -10.60 -5.58
N LEU A 421 -6.24 -10.54 -4.27
CA LEU A 421 -7.21 -11.00 -3.26
C LEU A 421 -8.57 -10.28 -3.36
N GLN A 422 -8.57 -9.03 -3.83
CA GLN A 422 -9.76 -8.21 -4.08
C GLN A 422 -10.41 -8.45 -5.45
N GLY A 423 -9.87 -9.35 -6.28
CA GLY A 423 -10.41 -9.67 -7.60
C GLY A 423 -10.22 -8.54 -8.63
N LEU A 424 -9.15 -7.75 -8.54
CA LEU A 424 -8.87 -6.66 -9.50
C LEU A 424 -8.15 -7.14 -10.77
N GLY A 425 -7.52 -8.31 -10.71
CA GLY A 425 -6.90 -8.95 -11.86
C GLY A 425 -6.22 -10.25 -11.47
N PRO A 426 -5.83 -11.06 -12.48
CA PRO A 426 -5.30 -12.39 -12.27
C PRO A 426 -3.80 -12.35 -12.01
N VAL A 427 -3.31 -13.37 -11.30
CA VAL A 427 -1.88 -13.70 -11.26
C VAL A 427 -1.57 -15.01 -11.96
N GLU A 428 -2.59 -15.81 -12.22
CA GLU A 428 -2.53 -17.12 -12.84
C GLU A 428 -2.23 -17.01 -14.34
N LEU A 429 -1.29 -17.81 -14.83
CA LEU A 429 -0.80 -17.71 -16.21
C LEU A 429 -1.85 -18.16 -17.25
N ASP A 430 -2.78 -19.04 -16.89
CA ASP A 430 -3.86 -19.49 -17.76
C ASP A 430 -4.92 -18.41 -18.01
N LEU A 431 -4.97 -17.39 -17.13
CA LEU A 431 -5.78 -16.18 -17.27
C LEU A 431 -5.02 -15.00 -17.89
N ILE A 432 -3.76 -15.19 -18.28
CA ILE A 432 -2.94 -14.14 -18.92
C ILE A 432 -2.43 -14.60 -20.29
N ASP A 433 -2.97 -14.02 -21.35
CA ASP A 433 -2.48 -14.16 -22.71
C ASP A 433 -1.22 -13.33 -22.91
N ILE A 434 -0.07 -14.00 -22.82
CA ILE A 434 1.25 -13.40 -23.05
C ILE A 434 1.53 -13.38 -24.55
N ILE A 435 1.74 -12.20 -25.13
CA ILE A 435 2.04 -12.03 -26.57
C ILE A 435 3.41 -11.40 -26.74
N GLY A 436 4.32 -12.09 -27.44
CA GLY A 436 5.68 -11.63 -27.64
C GLY A 436 6.68 -12.76 -27.40
N PRO A 437 7.94 -12.46 -27.02
CA PRO A 437 8.91 -13.48 -26.68
C PRO A 437 8.44 -14.33 -25.49
N PRO A 438 8.81 -15.63 -25.44
CA PRO A 438 8.61 -16.48 -24.27
C PRO A 438 9.22 -15.88 -22.99
N LEU A 439 8.59 -16.11 -21.83
CA LEU A 439 9.04 -15.52 -20.57
C LEU A 439 10.46 -15.95 -20.19
N ASP A 440 10.84 -17.21 -20.42
CA ASP A 440 12.16 -17.74 -20.12
C ASP A 440 13.27 -17.07 -20.94
N GLU A 441 12.99 -16.59 -22.15
CA GLU A 441 13.95 -15.84 -22.95
C GLU A 441 14.24 -14.42 -22.46
N VAL A 442 13.30 -13.84 -21.70
CA VAL A 442 13.39 -12.44 -21.23
C VAL A 442 13.54 -12.33 -19.72
N THR A 443 13.44 -13.45 -19.01
CA THR A 443 13.60 -13.49 -17.55
C THR A 443 15.05 -13.23 -17.18
N SER A 444 15.26 -12.27 -16.29
CA SER A 444 16.57 -11.99 -15.70
C SER A 444 16.38 -11.71 -14.22
N LYS A 445 16.86 -12.61 -13.36
CA LYS A 445 16.60 -12.54 -11.91
C LYS A 445 17.19 -11.27 -11.29
N PHE A 446 16.36 -10.41 -10.73
CA PHE A 446 16.78 -9.20 -10.02
C PHE A 446 17.32 -9.56 -8.63
N ARG A 447 18.36 -8.85 -8.19
CA ARG A 447 18.81 -8.92 -6.80
C ARG A 447 17.83 -8.17 -5.90
N GLU A 448 17.36 -8.82 -4.84
CA GLU A 448 16.60 -8.17 -3.77
C GLU A 448 17.54 -7.58 -2.72
N PRO A 449 17.15 -6.50 -2.00
CA PRO A 449 17.99 -5.91 -0.97
C PRO A 449 18.09 -6.81 0.26
N GLU A 450 19.29 -6.88 0.83
CA GLU A 450 19.52 -7.48 2.14
C GLU A 450 19.09 -6.51 3.24
N LEU A 451 18.26 -7.00 4.17
CA LEU A 451 17.70 -6.19 5.26
C LEU A 451 18.33 -6.58 6.60
N ASP A 452 19.30 -5.81 7.05
CA ASP A 452 19.85 -5.90 8.39
C ASP A 452 19.06 -5.03 9.38
N ILE A 453 18.23 -5.68 10.20
CA ILE A 453 17.47 -5.07 11.30
C ILE A 453 18.04 -5.41 12.68
N SER A 454 19.28 -5.93 12.75
CA SER A 454 19.89 -6.26 14.04
C SER A 454 19.99 -5.01 14.92
N GLY A 455 19.72 -5.21 16.21
CA GLY A 455 20.03 -4.23 17.23
C GLY A 455 21.53 -4.11 17.50
N GLY A 456 21.88 -3.29 18.49
CA GLY A 456 23.22 -3.22 19.09
C GLY A 456 23.24 -3.82 20.50
N GLU A 457 24.35 -3.62 21.23
CA GLU A 457 24.53 -4.20 22.56
C GLU A 457 23.44 -3.83 23.58
N SER A 458 23.01 -2.56 23.59
CA SER A 458 21.99 -2.03 24.53
C SER A 458 20.71 -1.57 23.82
N PHE A 459 20.60 -1.83 22.51
CA PHE A 459 19.45 -1.49 21.67
C PHE A 459 18.91 -2.77 21.03
N HIS A 460 17.80 -3.30 21.52
CA HIS A 460 17.25 -4.58 21.08
C HIS A 460 16.07 -4.37 20.12
N VAL A 461 16.05 -5.13 19.03
CA VAL A 461 14.95 -5.13 18.05
C VAL A 461 14.19 -6.44 18.15
N HIS A 462 12.87 -6.34 18.33
CA HIS A 462 11.94 -7.47 18.47
C HIS A 462 11.00 -7.50 17.27
N ASP A 463 11.30 -8.34 16.28
CA ASP A 463 10.70 -8.21 14.96
C ASP A 463 9.26 -8.68 14.82
N GLY A 464 8.77 -9.52 15.74
CA GLY A 464 7.35 -9.87 15.87
C GLY A 464 6.64 -10.35 14.60
N ASP A 465 7.36 -11.02 13.68
CA ASP A 465 6.88 -11.36 12.33
C ASP A 465 6.43 -10.15 11.51
N ALA A 466 7.11 -9.01 11.66
CA ALA A 466 6.85 -7.80 10.90
C ALA A 466 6.90 -8.03 9.39
N CYS A 467 6.03 -7.33 8.65
CA CYS A 467 6.09 -7.37 7.20
C CYS A 467 7.40 -6.77 6.67
N ARG A 468 7.75 -7.13 5.42
CA ARG A 468 8.93 -6.59 4.72
C ARG A 468 8.99 -5.07 4.75
N GLY A 469 7.83 -4.40 4.64
CA GLY A 469 7.74 -2.94 4.73
C GLY A 469 8.36 -2.37 5.99
N CYS A 470 7.87 -2.77 7.16
CA CYS A 470 8.38 -2.26 8.43
C CYS A 470 9.86 -2.62 8.62
N ARG A 471 10.26 -3.86 8.30
CA ARG A 471 11.67 -4.28 8.38
C ARG A 471 12.58 -3.42 7.51
N ALA A 472 12.17 -3.13 6.28
CA ALA A 472 13.02 -2.42 5.33
C ALA A 472 13.14 -0.92 5.63
N TYR A 473 12.05 -0.28 6.08
CA TYR A 473 12.12 1.11 6.59
C TYR A 473 12.96 1.19 7.88
N LEU A 474 12.86 0.21 8.78
CA LEU A 474 13.70 0.15 9.99
C LEU A 474 15.18 -0.06 9.63
N HIS A 475 15.49 -1.00 8.74
CA HIS A 475 16.84 -1.24 8.24
C HIS A 475 17.48 0.07 7.74
N PHE A 476 16.73 0.85 6.96
CA PHE A 476 17.22 2.13 6.47
C PHE A 476 17.65 3.07 7.62
N VAL A 477 16.87 3.17 8.70
CA VAL A 477 17.19 4.02 9.85
C VAL A 477 18.36 3.45 10.66
N LEU A 478 18.35 2.15 10.95
CA LEU A 478 19.43 1.49 11.70
C LEU A 478 20.77 1.59 10.96
N SER A 479 20.77 1.58 9.62
CA SER A 479 21.99 1.78 8.82
C SER A 479 22.70 3.11 9.14
N LYS A 480 21.96 4.15 9.55
CA LYS A 480 22.51 5.46 9.94
C LYS A 480 23.13 5.47 11.34
N LEU A 481 22.79 4.49 12.18
CA LEU A 481 23.40 4.27 13.49
C LEU A 481 24.63 3.35 13.42
N ARG A 482 24.83 2.65 12.29
CA ARG A 482 26.03 1.81 12.04
C ARG A 482 27.21 2.66 11.55
N ARG A 483 27.59 3.65 12.36
CA ARG A 483 28.73 4.55 12.15
C ARG A 483 29.46 4.74 13.49
N PRO A 484 30.73 5.19 13.51
CA PRO A 484 31.44 5.46 14.76
C PRO A 484 30.65 6.37 15.70
N ASP A 485 30.59 6.03 16.99
CA ASP A 485 29.95 6.86 18.01
C ASP A 485 30.75 8.16 18.21
N PRO A 486 30.14 9.37 18.08
CA PRO A 486 30.84 10.63 18.31
C PRO A 486 31.46 10.79 19.71
N LYS A 487 30.94 10.08 20.72
CA LYS A 487 31.45 10.07 22.09
C LYS A 487 32.57 9.06 22.31
N ASP A 488 32.63 8.02 21.50
CA ASP A 488 33.62 6.95 21.57
C ASP A 488 33.78 6.25 20.21
N PRO A 489 34.69 6.74 19.36
CA PRO A 489 34.84 6.22 18.00
C PRO A 489 35.28 4.75 17.90
N SER A 490 35.61 4.09 19.02
CA SER A 490 35.98 2.67 19.04
C SER A 490 34.79 1.71 18.87
N ARG A 491 33.55 2.20 19.03
CA ARG A 491 32.31 1.44 18.85
C ARG A 491 31.39 2.08 17.81
N LEU A 492 30.39 1.34 17.35
CA LEU A 492 29.30 1.91 16.56
C LEU A 492 28.30 2.65 17.45
N LEU A 493 27.64 3.65 16.90
CA LEU A 493 26.61 4.41 17.60
C LEU A 493 25.43 3.53 18.04
N ILE A 494 25.07 2.50 17.26
CA ILE A 494 24.02 1.55 17.65
C ILE A 494 24.37 0.72 18.90
N ASP A 495 25.66 0.57 19.21
CA ASP A 495 26.19 -0.16 20.37
C ASP A 495 26.41 0.73 21.59
N ARG A 496 25.99 1.99 21.53
CA ARG A 496 26.13 2.92 22.65
C ARG A 496 25.41 2.38 23.89
N PRO A 497 26.06 2.37 25.06
CA PRO A 497 25.41 1.98 26.30
C PRO A 497 24.35 3.00 26.72
N PHE A 498 23.27 2.51 27.32
CA PHE A 498 22.18 3.32 27.89
C PHE A 498 21.97 2.96 29.36
N ASP A 499 21.50 3.93 30.17
CA ASP A 499 21.15 3.69 31.58
C ASP A 499 20.05 2.62 31.71
N ARG A 500 19.16 2.57 30.72
CA ARG A 500 18.08 1.60 30.56
C ARG A 500 18.19 0.97 29.19
N LYS A 501 17.96 -0.34 29.08
CA LYS A 501 17.90 -1.00 27.77
C LYS A 501 16.83 -0.35 26.91
N VAL A 502 17.11 -0.24 25.62
CA VAL A 502 16.16 0.24 24.62
C VAL A 502 15.61 -0.96 23.88
N ASN A 503 14.28 -1.07 23.78
CA ASN A 503 13.59 -2.13 23.04
C ASN A 503 12.72 -1.52 21.94
N LEU A 504 12.90 -1.96 20.71
CA LEU A 504 12.05 -1.60 19.58
C LEU A 504 11.24 -2.81 19.13
N PHE A 505 9.94 -2.76 19.34
CA PHE A 505 8.99 -3.80 18.94
C PHE A 505 8.33 -3.43 17.60
N LEU A 506 8.20 -4.40 16.70
CA LEU A 506 7.47 -4.26 15.46
C LEU A 506 6.73 -5.56 15.13
N GLY A 507 5.87 -5.52 14.12
CA GLY A 507 5.08 -6.67 13.70
C GLY A 507 3.87 -6.94 14.60
N PRO A 508 3.01 -7.89 14.24
CA PRO A 508 1.80 -8.21 15.00
C PRO A 508 2.07 -8.94 16.32
N ASP A 509 3.20 -9.66 16.45
CA ASP A 509 3.50 -10.47 17.64
C ASP A 509 4.46 -9.75 18.58
N THR A 510 4.24 -9.89 19.88
CA THR A 510 5.18 -9.41 20.89
C THR A 510 5.56 -10.57 21.78
N ARG A 511 6.65 -11.26 21.42
CA ARG A 511 7.08 -12.50 22.09
C ARG A 511 7.93 -12.25 23.34
N ALA A 512 8.62 -11.11 23.40
CA ALA A 512 9.40 -10.73 24.57
C ALA A 512 8.52 -10.05 25.61
N ASN A 513 8.80 -10.30 26.89
CA ASN A 513 8.16 -9.61 28.00
C ASN A 513 8.55 -8.14 27.99
N ILE A 514 7.55 -7.26 28.08
CA ILE A 514 7.79 -5.82 28.12
C ILE A 514 8.05 -5.41 29.55
N ASN A 515 9.25 -4.90 29.80
CA ASN A 515 9.60 -4.29 31.07
C ASN A 515 9.26 -2.79 31.02
N PRO A 516 8.30 -2.28 31.81
CA PRO A 516 7.93 -0.86 31.81
C PRO A 516 9.05 0.06 32.33
N GLU A 517 10.05 -0.48 33.03
CA GLU A 517 11.22 0.30 33.48
C GLU A 517 12.25 0.55 32.37
N GLU A 518 12.17 -0.20 31.26
CA GLU A 518 13.03 -0.04 30.09
C GLU A 518 12.45 0.97 29.08
N ALA A 519 13.29 1.46 28.16
CA ALA A 519 12.84 2.37 27.11
C ALA A 519 12.20 1.59 25.96
N ASN A 520 10.87 1.56 25.89
CA ASN A 520 10.12 0.80 24.90
C ASN A 520 9.63 1.68 23.75
N ILE A 521 9.92 1.26 22.52
CA ILE A 521 9.49 1.86 21.26
C ILE A 521 8.59 0.86 20.53
N PHE A 522 7.41 1.29 20.11
CA PHE A 522 6.39 0.49 19.44
C PHE A 522 6.21 0.97 18.01
N MET A 523 6.71 0.21 17.04
CA MET A 523 6.73 0.62 15.65
C MET A 523 5.56 0.06 14.83
N GLY A 524 4.79 0.98 14.27
CA GLY A 524 3.74 0.75 13.30
C GLY A 524 2.38 0.42 13.89
N MET A 525 1.38 0.33 13.01
CA MET A 525 0.00 0.01 13.34
C MET A 525 -0.11 -1.33 14.07
N CYS A 526 0.73 -2.31 13.72
CA CYS A 526 0.74 -3.62 14.39
C CYS A 526 1.08 -3.55 15.89
N GLN A 527 1.69 -2.46 16.37
CA GLN A 527 2.00 -2.24 17.79
C GLN A 527 1.17 -1.10 18.41
N GLN A 528 0.17 -0.57 17.69
CA GLN A 528 -0.64 0.58 18.14
C GLN A 528 -1.43 0.35 19.43
N HIS A 529 -1.76 -0.90 19.75
CA HIS A 529 -2.43 -1.28 21.00
C HIS A 529 -1.55 -1.10 22.25
N ARG A 530 -0.29 -0.68 22.11
CA ARG A 530 0.68 -0.42 23.19
C ARG A 530 1.11 1.05 23.25
N ALA A 531 0.38 1.94 22.59
CA ALA A 531 0.77 3.35 22.46
C ALA A 531 0.77 4.11 23.80
N ASP A 532 0.10 3.59 24.81
CA ASP A 532 -0.01 4.12 26.17
C ASP A 532 1.16 3.71 27.10
N VAL A 533 1.95 2.70 26.73
CA VAL A 533 3.01 2.13 27.58
C VAL A 533 4.43 2.33 27.02
N GLY A 534 4.61 3.22 26.05
CA GLY A 534 5.91 3.57 25.48
C GLY A 534 5.82 4.56 24.32
N ILE A 535 6.91 4.70 23.56
CA ILE A 535 6.98 5.60 22.40
C ILE A 535 6.35 4.88 21.20
N HIS A 536 5.17 5.30 20.75
CA HIS A 536 4.56 4.77 19.52
C HIS A 536 5.02 5.51 18.27
N LEU A 537 5.37 4.76 17.23
CA LEU A 537 5.74 5.25 15.91
C LEU A 537 4.62 4.88 14.92
N PRO A 538 3.65 5.77 14.66
CA PRO A 538 2.46 5.44 13.88
C PRO A 538 2.74 5.21 12.39
N GLY A 539 1.90 4.38 11.76
CA GLY A 539 1.90 4.11 10.31
C GLY A 539 2.03 2.64 9.94
N CYS A 540 1.85 2.30 8.66
CA CYS A 540 1.88 0.96 8.13
C CYS A 540 2.40 0.93 6.68
N PRO A 541 3.75 0.83 6.49
CA PRO A 541 4.78 1.05 7.50
C PRO A 541 4.88 2.55 7.87
N PRO A 542 5.38 2.90 9.07
CA PRO A 542 5.70 4.28 9.42
C PRO A 542 6.62 4.93 8.39
N HIS A 543 6.42 6.22 8.14
CA HIS A 543 7.31 6.98 7.27
C HIS A 543 8.72 7.08 7.89
N THR A 544 9.76 7.20 7.06
CA THR A 544 11.16 7.22 7.53
C THR A 544 11.41 8.27 8.61
N GLU A 545 10.83 9.46 8.46
CA GLU A 545 10.92 10.55 9.42
C GLU A 545 10.36 10.19 10.80
N VAL A 546 9.19 9.55 10.86
CA VAL A 546 8.58 9.09 12.12
C VAL A 546 9.51 8.11 12.84
N ILE A 547 10.18 7.23 12.08
CA ILE A 547 11.12 6.25 12.62
C ILE A 547 12.41 6.93 13.10
N ILE A 548 12.98 7.83 12.29
CA ILE A 548 14.17 8.62 12.67
C ILE A 548 13.88 9.39 13.95
N ASP A 549 12.78 10.13 14.02
CA ASP A 549 12.42 10.93 15.18
C ASP A 549 12.21 10.10 16.44
N GLY A 550 11.58 8.93 16.29
CA GLY A 550 11.40 7.98 17.38
C GLY A 550 12.70 7.41 17.91
N VAL A 551 13.54 6.89 17.01
CA VAL A 551 14.78 6.20 17.35
C VAL A 551 15.85 7.20 17.84
N TYR A 552 15.99 8.35 17.19
CA TYR A 552 16.99 9.36 17.55
C TYR A 552 16.68 10.10 18.86
N ARG A 553 15.47 9.99 19.42
CA ARG A 553 15.20 10.44 20.80
C ARG A 553 16.11 9.75 21.82
N MET A 554 16.60 8.54 21.52
CA MET A 554 17.56 7.84 22.37
C MET A 554 18.98 8.42 22.26
N PHE A 555 19.25 9.23 21.24
CA PHE A 555 20.56 9.81 20.94
C PHE A 555 20.50 11.36 20.87
N PRO A 556 20.14 12.05 21.97
CA PRO A 556 19.87 13.49 21.94
C PRO A 556 21.08 14.36 21.56
N ASP A 557 22.30 13.85 21.73
CA ASP A 557 23.55 14.51 21.34
C ASP A 557 23.94 14.31 19.86
N VAL A 558 23.18 13.50 19.11
CA VAL A 558 23.51 13.16 17.73
C VAL A 558 22.60 13.92 16.79
N GLU A 559 23.18 14.68 15.86
CA GLU A 559 22.41 15.31 14.78
C GLU A 559 21.69 14.22 13.97
N LYS A 560 20.37 14.41 13.81
CA LYS A 560 19.51 13.51 13.03
C LYS A 560 20.04 13.42 11.60
N ALA A 561 19.95 12.22 11.02
CA ALA A 561 20.25 12.06 9.61
C ALA A 561 19.23 12.87 8.79
N LYS A 562 19.70 13.89 8.07
CA LYS A 562 18.86 14.68 7.14
C LYS A 562 18.38 13.77 6.01
N TYR A 563 17.09 13.86 5.70
CA TYR A 563 16.47 12.99 4.70
C TYR A 563 15.81 13.75 3.55
N ALA A 564 15.65 15.07 3.70
CA ALA A 564 15.15 15.99 2.70
C ALA A 564 15.85 17.36 2.87
N ASP A 565 15.62 18.32 1.96
CA ASP A 565 16.07 19.69 2.19
C ASP A 565 15.29 20.31 3.37
N LYS A 566 15.86 21.32 4.05
CA LYS A 566 15.24 21.97 5.23
C LYS A 566 13.83 22.48 4.96
N SER A 567 13.57 22.94 3.74
CA SER A 567 12.25 23.41 3.31
C SER A 567 11.25 22.24 3.20
N GLU A 568 11.69 21.08 2.72
CA GLU A 568 10.88 19.87 2.57
C GLU A 568 10.61 19.21 3.93
N GLU A 569 11.59 19.19 4.84
CA GLU A 569 11.40 18.69 6.22
C GLU A 569 10.36 19.52 6.98
N ALA A 570 10.33 20.84 6.81
CA ALA A 570 9.32 21.70 7.43
C ALA A 570 7.89 21.39 6.92
N VAL A 571 7.74 21.21 5.60
CA VAL A 571 6.46 20.84 4.98
C VAL A 571 5.96 19.49 5.50
N LEU A 572 6.85 18.49 5.59
CA LEU A 572 6.49 17.18 6.15
C LEU A 572 6.07 17.26 7.61
N GLY A 573 6.77 18.07 8.41
CA GLY A 573 6.41 18.33 9.81
C GLY A 573 5.02 18.94 9.96
N GLU A 574 4.67 19.93 9.13
CA GLU A 574 3.32 20.53 9.10
C GLU A 574 2.26 19.50 8.67
N MET A 575 2.53 18.70 7.64
CA MET A 575 1.63 17.63 7.19
C MET A 575 1.43 16.56 8.27
N LEU A 576 2.48 16.21 9.01
CA LEU A 576 2.41 15.30 10.15
C LEU A 576 1.49 15.87 11.24
N GLN A 577 1.63 17.14 11.60
CA GLN A 577 0.75 17.78 12.58
C GLN A 577 -0.71 17.78 12.10
N GLN A 578 -0.97 18.08 10.83
CA GLN A 578 -2.32 18.02 10.26
C GLN A 578 -2.92 16.61 10.34
N ILE A 579 -2.14 15.57 10.04
CA ILE A 579 -2.61 14.18 10.15
C ILE A 579 -2.85 13.81 11.60
N LEU A 580 -1.91 14.08 12.51
CA LEU A 580 -2.07 13.73 13.92
C LEU A 580 -3.31 14.39 14.52
N ALA A 581 -3.55 15.67 14.22
CA ALA A 581 -4.79 16.35 14.61
C ALA A 581 -6.06 15.68 14.05
N SER A 582 -6.01 15.11 12.84
CA SER A 582 -7.14 14.36 12.27
C SER A 582 -7.38 12.99 12.92
N LEU A 583 -6.37 12.44 13.62
CA LEU A 583 -6.45 11.15 14.31
C LEU A 583 -7.00 11.26 15.73
N GLU A 584 -6.95 12.45 16.33
CA GLU A 584 -7.43 12.74 17.69
C GLU A 584 -8.95 13.03 17.75
N VAL A 585 -9.68 12.89 16.64
CA VAL A 585 -11.14 13.20 16.49
C VAL A 585 -12.05 11.99 16.31
#